data_AF-A0A7J3Z694-F1
#
_entry.id   AF-A0A7J3Z694-F1
#
_cell.length_a   1.000
_cell.length_b   1.000
_cell.length_c   1.000
_cell.angle_alpha   90.00
_cell.angle_beta   90.00
_cell.angle_gamma   90.00
#
_symmetry.space_group_name_H-M   'P 1'
#
loop_
_entity.id
_entity.type
_entity.pdbx_description
1 polymer ?
#
loop_
_entity_poly.entity_id
_entity_poly.type
_entity_poly.pdbx_seq_one_letter_code
_entity_poly.pdbx_strand_id
1 'polypeptide(L)'
;MCTSPKLPEPSDAVVNVARCASDREYRSCAYYSEASQIPQRLSRRERLKVYTPIHALPSTISIQCSEAVITKLESGIVIAYCRVLDRVLTKFEAELCSKYWRECPYRYSEPV
;
A
#
# COMPACT_ATOMS: atom_id res chain seq x y z
N MET A 1 -15.99 -18.05 -14.28
CA MET A 1 -15.34 -19.16 -13.53
C MET A 1 -14.93 -18.65 -12.17
N CYS A 2 -15.54 -19.19 -11.12
CA CYS A 2 -15.23 -18.82 -9.75
C CYS A 2 -14.20 -19.80 -9.18
N THR A 3 -13.27 -19.29 -8.39
CA THR A 3 -12.17 -20.09 -7.82
C THR A 3 -12.10 -19.90 -6.30
N SER A 4 -11.84 -20.99 -5.57
CA SER A 4 -11.55 -20.96 -4.14
C SER A 4 -10.10 -21.42 -3.96
N PRO A 5 -9.32 -20.81 -3.04
CA PRO A 5 -7.96 -21.28 -2.73
C PRO A 5 -7.86 -22.74 -2.26
N LYS A 6 -8.98 -23.32 -1.84
CA LYS A 6 -9.08 -24.73 -1.41
C LYS A 6 -9.29 -25.71 -2.56
N LEU A 7 -9.48 -25.24 -3.78
CA LEU A 7 -9.71 -26.07 -4.95
C LEU A 7 -8.52 -25.96 -5.93
N PRO A 8 -8.07 -27.09 -6.51
CA PRO A 8 -6.99 -27.08 -7.50
C PRO A 8 -7.44 -26.48 -8.85
N GLU A 9 -8.75 -26.53 -9.15
CA GLU A 9 -9.33 -26.05 -10.39
C GLU A 9 -10.63 -25.25 -10.11
N PRO A 10 -10.97 -24.26 -10.95
CA PRO A 10 -12.20 -23.49 -10.78
C PRO A 10 -13.43 -24.39 -10.94
N SER A 11 -14.41 -24.25 -10.04
CA SER A 11 -15.60 -25.10 -10.01
C SER A 11 -16.85 -24.28 -9.67
N ASP A 12 -17.97 -24.65 -10.30
CA ASP A 12 -19.27 -24.04 -10.02
C ASP A 12 -19.84 -24.46 -8.66
N ALA A 13 -19.22 -25.46 -7.99
CA ALA A 13 -19.54 -25.82 -6.61
C ALA A 13 -19.30 -24.66 -5.61
N VAL A 14 -18.50 -23.65 -5.99
CA VAL A 14 -18.20 -22.47 -5.17
C VAL A 14 -19.32 -21.42 -5.23
N VAL A 15 -20.25 -21.51 -6.19
CA VAL A 15 -21.35 -20.55 -6.38
C VAL A 15 -22.70 -21.15 -6.03
N ASN A 16 -23.07 -21.10 -4.75
CA ASN A 16 -24.45 -21.36 -4.32
C ASN A 16 -25.11 -20.03 -3.92
N VAL A 17 -26.01 -19.52 -4.76
CA VAL A 17 -26.62 -18.18 -4.60
C VAL A 17 -27.30 -18.00 -3.24
N ALA A 18 -28.01 -19.02 -2.74
CA ALA A 18 -28.70 -18.96 -1.46
C ALA A 18 -27.72 -18.78 -0.29
N ARG A 19 -26.59 -19.50 -0.33
CA ARG A 19 -25.55 -19.40 0.72
C ARG A 19 -24.68 -18.15 0.57
N CYS A 20 -24.37 -17.73 -0.67
CA CYS A 20 -23.52 -16.57 -0.93
C CYS A 20 -24.21 -15.24 -0.61
N ALA A 21 -25.54 -15.18 -0.67
CA ALA A 21 -26.29 -13.96 -0.37
C ALA A 21 -26.57 -13.76 1.14
N SER A 22 -26.19 -14.72 1.99
CA SER A 22 -26.41 -14.70 3.43
C SER A 22 -25.08 -14.69 4.18
N ASP A 23 -24.81 -13.66 4.98
CA ASP A 23 -23.54 -13.53 5.73
C ASP A 23 -23.26 -14.72 6.67
N ARG A 24 -24.32 -15.26 7.28
CA ARG A 24 -24.20 -16.40 8.21
C ARG A 24 -23.93 -17.70 7.48
N GLU A 25 -24.62 -17.93 6.37
CA GLU A 25 -24.47 -19.16 5.58
C GLU A 25 -23.18 -19.14 4.75
N TYR A 26 -22.73 -17.96 4.33
CA TYR A 26 -21.48 -17.77 3.60
C TYR A 26 -20.28 -18.27 4.41
N ARG A 27 -20.19 -17.91 5.70
CA ARG A 27 -19.12 -18.38 6.61
C ARG A 27 -19.17 -19.88 6.87
N SER A 28 -20.33 -20.51 6.72
CA SER A 28 -20.51 -21.97 6.88
C SER A 28 -20.09 -22.77 5.64
N CYS A 29 -19.75 -22.11 4.53
CA CYS A 29 -19.33 -22.78 3.31
C CYS A 29 -17.99 -23.52 3.51
N ALA A 30 -17.88 -24.76 3.05
CA ALA A 30 -16.64 -25.54 3.13
C ALA A 30 -15.45 -24.85 2.44
N TYR A 31 -15.75 -24.08 1.39
CA TYR A 31 -14.79 -23.31 0.59
C TYR A 31 -14.53 -21.91 1.14
N TYR A 32 -15.19 -21.51 2.24
CA TYR A 32 -14.89 -20.26 2.92
C TYR A 32 -13.47 -20.27 3.47
N SER A 33 -12.78 -19.17 3.29
CA SER A 33 -11.49 -18.86 3.91
C SER A 33 -11.56 -17.44 4.43
N GLU A 34 -11.23 -17.22 5.69
CA GLU A 34 -11.03 -15.86 6.19
C GLU A 34 -9.88 -15.23 5.42
N ALA A 35 -10.03 -13.97 5.01
CA ALA A 35 -8.91 -13.20 4.50
C ALA A 35 -7.87 -13.19 5.61
N SER A 36 -6.72 -13.85 5.38
CA SER A 36 -5.62 -13.91 6.33
C SER A 36 -5.42 -12.51 6.89
N GLN A 37 -5.63 -12.34 8.20
CA GLN A 37 -5.35 -11.09 8.87
C GLN A 37 -3.90 -10.76 8.54
N ILE A 38 -3.72 -9.69 7.75
CA ILE A 38 -2.40 -9.20 7.38
C ILE A 38 -1.60 -9.13 8.70
N PRO A 39 -0.47 -9.84 8.82
CA PRO A 39 0.18 -10.03 10.11
C PRO A 39 0.34 -8.69 10.84
N GLN A 40 -0.19 -8.60 12.07
CA GLN A 40 -0.30 -7.39 12.89
C GLN A 40 1.04 -6.72 13.22
N ARG A 41 2.17 -7.24 12.72
CA ARG A 41 3.49 -6.63 12.85
C ARG A 41 4.25 -6.65 11.53
N LEU A 42 3.64 -6.06 10.49
CA LEU A 42 4.39 -5.58 9.34
C LEU A 42 5.50 -4.63 9.84
N SER A 43 6.74 -4.92 9.45
CA SER A 43 7.88 -4.02 9.64
C SER A 43 7.56 -2.63 9.09
N ARG A 44 8.22 -1.57 9.59
CA ARG A 44 8.08 -0.20 9.05
C ARG A 44 8.23 -0.16 7.52
N ARG A 45 9.04 -1.08 6.98
CA ARG A 45 9.29 -1.26 5.54
C ARG A 45 8.09 -1.85 4.78
N GLU A 46 7.41 -2.83 5.37
CA GLU A 46 6.20 -3.44 4.82
C GLU A 46 4.98 -2.53 4.95
N ARG A 47 4.89 -1.71 6.02
CA ARG A 47 3.88 -0.64 6.13
C ARG A 47 4.00 0.38 5.01
N LEU A 48 5.24 0.70 4.62
CA LEU A 48 5.54 1.72 3.60
C LEU A 48 5.48 1.19 2.15
N LYS A 49 5.16 -0.10 1.92
CA LYS A 49 5.06 -0.75 0.60
C LYS A 49 6.10 -0.25 -0.42
N VAL A 50 7.37 -0.20 -0.01
CA VAL A 50 8.43 0.40 -0.83
C VAL A 50 8.75 -0.52 -2.01
N TYR A 51 8.30 -0.12 -3.20
CA TYR A 51 8.69 -0.77 -4.46
C TYR A 51 9.83 -0.01 -5.12
N THR A 52 11.04 -0.56 -5.04
CA THR A 52 12.31 0.09 -5.45
C THR A 52 12.27 0.76 -6.83
N PRO A 53 11.76 0.13 -7.91
CA PRO A 53 11.78 0.74 -9.24
C PRO A 53 11.01 2.07 -9.35
N ILE A 54 10.05 2.29 -8.45
CA ILE A 54 9.19 3.47 -8.42
C ILE A 54 9.65 4.46 -7.34
N HIS A 55 10.14 3.98 -6.20
CA HIS A 55 10.39 4.81 -5.02
C HIS A 55 11.87 5.10 -4.73
N ALA A 56 12.82 4.41 -5.40
CA ALA A 56 14.23 4.70 -5.22
C ALA A 56 14.59 6.06 -5.82
N LEU A 57 15.19 6.91 -5.00
CA LEU A 57 15.62 8.24 -5.37
C LEU A 57 17.15 8.32 -5.52
N PRO A 58 17.65 9.24 -6.36
CA PRO A 58 19.07 9.55 -6.37
C PRO A 58 19.49 10.16 -5.02
N SER A 59 20.70 9.88 -4.57
CA SER A 59 21.23 10.39 -3.28
C SER A 59 21.39 11.91 -3.25
N THR A 60 21.34 12.57 -4.41
CA THR A 60 21.46 14.02 -4.58
C THR A 60 20.14 14.76 -4.44
N ILE A 61 19.00 14.06 -4.34
CA ILE A 61 17.70 14.73 -4.23
C ILE A 61 17.61 15.51 -2.92
N SER A 62 17.16 16.76 -3.00
CA SER A 62 16.86 17.58 -1.83
C SER A 62 15.46 18.16 -1.96
N ILE A 63 14.69 18.09 -0.88
CA ILE A 63 13.32 18.59 -0.81
C ILE A 63 13.27 19.53 0.39
N GLN A 64 12.91 20.80 0.15
CA GLN A 64 12.84 21.83 1.21
C GLN A 64 11.47 21.89 1.90
N CYS A 65 10.54 21.00 1.54
CA CYS A 65 9.24 20.89 2.17
C CYS A 65 9.37 20.41 3.63
N SER A 66 8.69 21.07 4.57
CA SER A 66 8.67 20.67 5.99
C SER A 66 8.03 19.29 6.22
N GLU A 67 7.07 18.94 5.35
CA GLU A 67 6.31 17.70 5.45
C GLU A 67 6.94 16.52 4.71
N ALA A 68 8.04 16.76 3.98
CA ALA A 68 8.78 15.71 3.29
C ALA A 68 9.97 15.27 4.13
N VAL A 69 10.09 13.95 4.35
CA VAL A 69 11.23 13.34 5.05
C VAL A 69 11.98 12.47 4.07
N ILE A 70 13.24 12.81 3.85
CA ILE A 70 14.17 11.97 3.08
C ILE A 70 14.84 11.00 4.06
N THR A 71 14.74 9.70 3.80
CA THR A 71 15.38 8.68 4.63
C THR A 71 16.14 7.68 3.77
N LYS A 72 17.24 7.17 4.31
CA LYS A 72 17.97 6.05 3.73
C LYS A 72 17.56 4.76 4.44
N LEU A 73 17.18 3.77 3.66
CA LEU A 73 16.90 2.41 4.15
C LEU A 73 18.21 1.67 4.42
N GLU A 74 18.14 0.60 5.23
CA GLU A 74 19.30 -0.26 5.53
C GLU A 74 19.95 -0.85 4.28
N SER A 75 19.18 -1.08 3.21
CA SER A 75 19.70 -1.54 1.91
C SER A 75 20.42 -0.45 1.10
N GLY A 76 20.59 0.74 1.65
CA GLY A 76 21.23 1.87 0.99
C GLY A 76 20.34 2.69 0.06
N ILE A 77 19.07 2.30 -0.12
CA ILE A 77 18.11 2.99 -0.98
C ILE A 77 17.61 4.26 -0.29
N VAL A 78 17.63 5.38 -1.01
CA VAL A 78 17.04 6.65 -0.55
C VAL A 78 15.60 6.73 -1.00
N ILE A 79 14.71 7.10 -0.08
CA ILE A 79 13.28 7.33 -0.34
C ILE A 79 12.85 8.67 0.25
N ALA A 80 11.78 9.24 -0.29
CA ALA A 80 11.10 10.40 0.29
C ALA A 80 9.72 9.98 0.79
N TYR A 81 9.37 10.40 1.99
CA TYR A 81 8.07 10.14 2.61
C TYR A 81 7.37 11.46 2.87
N CYS A 82 6.09 11.55 2.51
CA CYS A 82 5.25 12.71 2.78
C CYS A 82 4.38 12.44 4.00
N ARG A 83 4.50 13.26 5.04
CA ARG A 83 3.72 13.14 6.28
C ARG A 83 2.24 13.42 6.05
N VAL A 84 1.91 14.38 5.20
CA VAL A 84 0.52 14.74 4.93
C VAL A 84 -0.24 13.61 4.22
N LEU A 85 0.42 12.95 3.28
CA LEU A 85 -0.18 11.85 2.52
C LEU A 85 -0.02 10.48 3.18
N ASP A 86 0.67 10.42 4.34
CA ASP A 86 1.08 9.20 5.04
C ASP A 86 1.66 8.10 4.13
N ARG A 87 2.48 8.47 3.14
CA ARG A 87 3.06 7.51 2.20
C ARG A 87 4.41 7.91 1.61
N VAL A 88 5.08 6.92 1.03
CA VAL A 88 6.31 7.13 0.25
C VAL A 88 5.95 7.77 -1.09
N LEU A 89 6.72 8.78 -1.47
CA LEU A 89 6.62 9.43 -2.76
C LEU A 89 7.34 8.59 -3.81
N THR A 90 6.74 8.50 -4.98
CA THR A 90 7.42 7.97 -6.17
C THR A 90 8.52 8.92 -6.63
N LYS A 91 9.44 8.46 -7.48
CA LYS A 91 10.51 9.30 -8.05
C LYS A 91 9.99 10.56 -8.73
N PHE A 92 8.90 10.46 -9.48
CA PHE A 92 8.27 11.59 -10.15
C PHE A 92 7.66 12.58 -9.15
N GLU A 93 6.97 12.06 -8.13
CA GLU A 93 6.39 12.92 -7.09
C GLU A 93 7.46 13.61 -6.23
N ALA A 94 8.57 12.93 -5.94
CA ALA A 94 9.68 13.51 -5.20
C ALA A 94 10.36 14.65 -5.97
N GLU A 95 10.52 14.51 -7.30
CA GLU A 95 11.02 15.57 -8.16
C GLU A 95 10.06 16.76 -8.22
N LEU A 96 8.75 16.51 -8.37
CA LEU A 96 7.73 17.57 -8.33
C LEU A 96 7.71 18.27 -6.98
N CYS A 97 7.81 17.51 -5.88
CA CYS A 97 7.89 18.07 -4.54
C CYS A 97 9.14 18.94 -4.39
N SER A 98 10.31 18.48 -4.86
CA SER A 98 11.55 19.28 -4.83
C SER A 98 11.39 20.63 -5.55
N LYS A 99 10.78 20.64 -6.73
CA LYS A 99 10.61 21.84 -7.56
C LYS A 99 9.48 22.77 -7.09
N TYR A 100 8.33 22.20 -6.72
CA TYR A 100 7.08 22.92 -6.55
C TYR A 100 6.48 22.79 -5.14
N TRP A 101 7.26 22.42 -4.13
CA TRP A 101 6.76 22.29 -2.75
C TRP A 101 6.03 23.54 -2.24
N ARG A 102 6.39 24.74 -2.73
CA ARG A 102 5.78 25.99 -2.30
C ARG A 102 4.32 26.13 -2.74
N GLU A 103 4.00 25.57 -3.89
CA GLU A 103 2.68 25.56 -4.54
C GLU A 103 1.93 24.25 -4.27
N CYS A 104 2.49 23.37 -3.45
CA CYS A 104 1.87 22.10 -3.11
C CYS A 104 0.53 22.34 -2.40
N PRO A 105 -0.59 21.79 -2.92
CA PRO A 105 -1.91 21.98 -2.29
C PRO A 105 -1.99 21.36 -0.89
N TYR A 106 -1.12 20.38 -0.61
CA TYR A 106 -1.05 19.66 0.66
C TYR A 106 -0.19 20.37 1.72
N ARG A 107 0.32 21.58 1.45
CA ARG A 107 1.25 22.25 2.35
C ARG A 107 0.64 22.70 3.68
N TYR A 108 -0.65 23.01 3.69
CA TYR A 108 -1.37 23.51 4.86
C TYR A 108 -2.44 22.54 5.38
N SER A 109 -2.49 21.33 4.83
CA SER A 109 -3.41 20.30 5.28
C SER A 109 -2.84 19.52 6.45
N GLU A 110 -3.72 19.11 7.36
CA GLU A 110 -3.36 18.25 8.49
C GLU A 110 -3.01 16.83 7.99
N PRO A 111 -2.07 16.13 8.65
CA PRO A 111 -1.78 14.74 8.35
C PRO A 111 -2.98 13.85 8.63
N VAL A 112 -3.27 12.95 7.69
CA VAL A 112 -4.41 12.01 7.71
C VAL A 112 -4.19 10.86 8.69
#